data_AF-A0A7T0KHD1-F1
#
_entry.id   AF-A0A7T0KHD1-F1
#
_cell.length_a   1.000
_cell.length_b   1.000
_cell.length_c   1.000
_cell.angle_alpha   90.00
_cell.angle_beta   90.00
_cell.angle_gamma   90.00
#
_symmetry.space_group_name_H-M   'P 1'
#
loop_
_entity.id
_entity.type
_entity.pdbx_description
1 polymer ?
#
loop_
_entity_poly.entity_id
_entity_poly.type
_entity_poly.pdbx_seq_one_letter_code
_entity_poly.pdbx_strand_id
1 'polypeptide(L)'
;MALDVFRTIDVEISTANDYVPPIRLSGGDHNGRYLRVKLWNGSSPAQSTGLTARLLFNPCDGSSGGYVTMTAVSGQETACWQAPIPTEALTGTSARLAVQIVQGQDLLCTRVIEASIDSPIIRTDAQPARNALSEFFDAVDRVGNVTENAQTAEAARAKAEAKRVEEENRRASAESGRVNAENQRISAENNRGFNETSRTNAETQRALAETARESAEAQRREAESEREKKEKSRASTEAARATAERLRDEQQARNNADQVKNNRDAKDIQAKIIQECKNHFAPLSHQHSAGDITSGTLPVSRGGLGIESPMEARAARQSIGAASQEELEDLRNSLGSGESTPWETLPLGDGWAPINGQTPRIRKVNGLVCIDGVVMQAGGGVVAYVATIPPAYLPSSGEQVIGVTLTRATFDSSLSKNMNIVISAESGNLFLDEPTSTEFGIGWAIPLTATYAPR
;
A
#
# COMPACT_ATOMS: atom_id res chain seq x y z
N MET A 1 15.38 -77.43 75.50
CA MET A 1 16.39 -78.21 76.25
C MET A 1 17.63 -78.39 75.38
N ALA A 2 18.61 -77.50 75.52
CA ALA A 2 19.97 -77.70 74.96
C ALA A 2 21.00 -76.84 75.72
N LEU A 3 20.62 -75.62 76.14
CA LEU A 3 21.50 -74.72 76.91
C LEU A 3 21.32 -74.82 78.43
N ASP A 4 20.16 -75.23 78.94
CA ASP A 4 19.84 -75.26 80.37
C ASP A 4 20.79 -76.14 81.19
N VAL A 5 21.22 -77.27 80.61
CA VAL A 5 22.18 -78.18 81.25
C VAL A 5 23.55 -77.52 81.41
N PHE A 6 24.00 -76.71 80.44
CA PHE A 6 25.31 -76.04 80.47
C PHE A 6 25.35 -74.80 81.37
N ARG A 7 24.20 -74.33 81.84
CA ARG A 7 24.08 -73.14 82.70
C ARG A 7 23.50 -73.44 84.07
N THR A 8 23.30 -74.71 84.41
CA THR A 8 22.80 -75.10 85.74
C THR A 8 23.97 -75.27 86.71
N ILE A 9 23.87 -74.63 87.87
CA ILE A 9 24.77 -74.75 89.01
C ILE A 9 24.01 -75.55 90.07
N ASP A 10 24.49 -76.75 90.37
CA ASP A 10 23.91 -77.61 91.41
C ASP A 10 24.50 -77.22 92.78
N VAL A 11 23.62 -77.05 93.78
CA VAL A 11 23.95 -76.79 95.18
C VAL A 11 23.25 -77.84 96.04
N GLU A 12 24.00 -78.49 96.90
CA GLU A 12 23.50 -79.54 97.80
C GLU A 12 23.40 -79.00 99.22
N ILE A 13 22.28 -79.29 99.89
CA ILE A 13 21.95 -78.73 101.20
C ILE A 13 21.35 -79.83 102.06
N SER A 14 21.99 -80.19 103.17
CA SER A 14 21.49 -81.14 104.17
C SER A 14 20.95 -80.44 105.42
N THR A 15 21.56 -79.32 105.81
CA THR A 15 21.11 -78.45 106.90
C THR A 15 21.08 -76.98 106.44
N ALA A 16 20.25 -76.16 107.09
CA ALA A 16 20.17 -74.73 106.74
C ALA A 16 21.50 -73.96 106.92
N ASN A 17 22.42 -74.49 107.72
CA ASN A 17 23.72 -73.88 108.01
C ASN A 17 24.87 -74.47 107.20
N ASP A 18 24.59 -75.35 106.24
CA ASP A 18 25.62 -75.93 105.39
C ASP A 18 26.36 -74.83 104.61
N TYR A 19 27.67 -75.02 104.49
CA TYR A 19 28.50 -74.13 103.70
C TYR A 19 28.33 -74.43 102.21
N VAL A 20 27.98 -73.40 101.43
CA VAL A 20 27.92 -73.45 99.97
C VAL A 20 29.07 -72.61 99.43
N PRO A 21 29.92 -73.14 98.53
CA PRO A 21 31.02 -72.37 97.95
C PRO A 21 30.47 -71.21 97.10
N PRO A 22 31.21 -70.09 97.00
CA PRO A 22 30.83 -68.99 96.14
C PRO A 22 30.66 -69.40 94.68
N ILE A 23 29.64 -68.88 94.01
CA ILE A 23 29.34 -69.19 92.61
C ILE A 23 29.80 -68.05 91.69
N ARG A 24 30.18 -68.38 90.45
CA ARG A 24 30.49 -67.39 89.42
C ARG A 24 29.36 -67.26 88.40
N LEU A 25 28.96 -66.02 88.15
CA LEU A 25 27.93 -65.64 87.18
C LEU A 25 28.53 -64.71 86.12
N SER A 26 27.90 -64.59 84.96
CA SER A 26 28.31 -63.63 83.94
C SER A 26 27.24 -62.56 83.74
N GLY A 27 27.64 -61.29 83.76
CA GLY A 27 26.75 -60.15 83.46
C GLY A 27 26.21 -60.14 82.02
N GLY A 28 26.76 -60.98 81.14
CA GLY A 28 26.26 -61.17 79.77
C GLY A 28 25.16 -62.23 79.62
N ASP A 29 24.83 -62.98 80.68
CA ASP A 29 23.85 -64.07 80.64
C ASP A 29 22.41 -63.51 80.59
N HIS A 30 21.88 -63.30 79.38
CA HIS A 30 20.57 -62.64 79.15
C HIS A 30 19.36 -63.37 79.77
N ASN A 31 19.46 -64.68 80.01
CA ASN A 31 18.43 -65.48 80.69
C ASN A 31 18.95 -66.12 81.99
N GLY A 32 20.05 -65.57 82.52
CA GLY A 32 20.74 -66.06 83.70
C GLY A 32 21.25 -67.50 83.62
N ARG A 33 21.99 -67.88 84.67
CA ARG A 33 22.30 -69.28 85.00
C ARG A 33 21.18 -69.84 85.86
N TYR A 34 20.96 -71.15 85.82
CA TYR A 34 20.03 -71.81 86.72
C TYR A 34 20.74 -72.18 88.01
N LEU A 35 20.14 -71.85 89.15
CA LEU A 35 20.53 -72.46 90.42
C LEU A 35 19.59 -73.64 90.67
N ARG A 36 20.16 -74.85 90.81
CA ARG A 36 19.42 -76.04 91.20
C ARG A 36 19.85 -76.45 92.60
N VAL A 37 18.87 -76.64 93.48
CA VAL A 37 19.09 -76.98 94.88
C VAL A 37 18.61 -78.40 95.11
N LYS A 38 19.49 -79.25 95.64
CA LYS A 38 19.21 -80.63 96.05
C LYS A 38 19.22 -80.69 97.56
N LEU A 39 18.06 -80.98 98.15
CA LEU A 39 17.90 -81.07 99.60
C LEU A 39 18.16 -82.49 100.07
N TRP A 40 18.93 -82.70 101.11
CA TRP A 40 19.23 -84.00 101.72
C TRP A 40 18.80 -84.00 103.20
N ASN A 41 18.56 -85.18 103.78
CA ASN A 41 18.33 -85.35 105.21
C ASN A 41 19.51 -86.16 105.79
N GLY A 42 20.59 -85.47 106.14
CA GLY A 42 21.87 -86.11 106.43
C GLY A 42 22.38 -86.86 105.20
N SER A 43 22.69 -88.16 105.34
CA SER A 43 23.10 -89.02 104.22
C SER A 43 21.94 -89.66 103.45
N SER A 44 20.68 -89.37 103.82
CA SER A 44 19.49 -89.95 103.18
C SER A 44 18.76 -88.93 102.31
N PRO A 45 18.08 -89.35 101.24
CA PRO A 45 17.26 -88.44 100.42
C PRO A 45 16.16 -87.76 101.23
N ALA A 46 16.00 -86.46 101.04
CA ALA A 46 14.88 -85.69 101.58
C ALA A 46 13.61 -85.91 100.75
N GLN A 47 12.46 -85.97 101.43
CA GLN A 47 11.15 -86.04 100.79
C GLN A 47 10.66 -84.63 100.43
N SER A 48 10.02 -84.48 99.28
CA SER A 48 9.52 -83.18 98.78
C SER A 48 8.07 -82.87 99.16
N THR A 49 7.36 -83.80 99.81
CA THR A 49 5.92 -83.69 100.08
C THR A 49 5.59 -82.47 100.94
N GLY A 50 4.84 -81.52 100.37
CA GLY A 50 4.40 -80.30 101.05
C GLY A 50 5.46 -79.19 101.14
N LEU A 51 6.64 -79.36 100.53
CA LEU A 51 7.71 -78.36 100.49
C LEU A 51 7.70 -77.58 99.18
N THR A 52 7.94 -76.27 99.28
CA THR A 52 8.23 -75.41 98.12
C THR A 52 9.53 -74.63 98.36
N ALA A 53 10.21 -74.22 97.29
CA ALA A 53 11.47 -73.50 97.39
C ALA A 53 11.41 -72.16 96.65
N ARG A 54 12.11 -71.15 97.18
CA ARG A 54 12.29 -69.82 96.58
C ARG A 54 13.77 -69.48 96.55
N LEU A 55 14.22 -68.91 95.44
CA LEU A 55 15.54 -68.30 95.30
C LEU A 55 15.41 -66.81 95.65
N LEU A 56 16.03 -66.40 96.76
CA LEU A 56 16.18 -65.00 97.14
C LEU A 56 17.47 -64.46 96.54
N PHE A 57 17.46 -63.19 96.15
CA PHE A 57 18.62 -62.52 95.59
C PHE A 57 18.68 -61.06 96.04
N ASN A 58 19.90 -60.54 96.24
CA ASN A 58 20.20 -59.11 96.36
C ASN A 58 21.22 -58.74 95.28
N PRO A 59 20.91 -57.78 94.38
CA PRO A 59 21.79 -57.37 93.27
C PRO A 59 23.16 -56.82 93.64
N CYS A 60 23.30 -56.26 94.85
CA CYS A 60 24.56 -55.80 95.41
C CYS A 60 24.49 -55.72 96.94
N ASP A 61 25.64 -55.59 97.60
CA ASP A 61 25.70 -55.49 99.06
C ASP A 61 24.91 -54.28 99.58
N GLY A 62 24.00 -54.53 100.53
CA GLY A 62 23.14 -53.50 101.12
C GLY A 62 21.88 -53.15 100.32
N SER A 63 21.67 -53.74 99.13
CA SER A 63 20.40 -53.63 98.41
C SER A 63 19.33 -54.58 98.97
N SER A 64 18.06 -54.17 98.91
CA SER A 64 16.94 -55.10 99.07
C SER A 64 16.59 -55.65 97.71
N GLY A 65 16.83 -56.93 97.48
CA GLY A 65 16.38 -57.58 96.24
C GLY A 65 15.05 -58.29 96.40
N GLY A 66 14.83 -59.30 95.59
CA GLY A 66 13.56 -60.02 95.47
C GLY A 66 13.69 -61.52 95.68
N TYR A 67 12.63 -62.24 95.31
CA TYR A 67 12.65 -63.70 95.25
C TYR A 67 12.01 -64.20 93.96
N VAL A 68 12.45 -65.37 93.52
CA VAL A 68 11.85 -66.15 92.43
C VAL A 68 11.41 -67.50 92.97
N THR A 69 10.20 -67.93 92.62
CA THR A 69 9.72 -69.27 92.98
C THR A 69 10.50 -70.31 92.17
N MET A 70 11.06 -71.31 92.86
CA MET A 70 11.80 -72.39 92.21
C MET A 70 10.84 -73.50 91.77
N THR A 71 11.10 -74.06 90.59
CA THR A 71 10.30 -75.14 90.01
C THR A 71 10.87 -76.49 90.43
N ALA A 72 10.02 -77.42 90.89
CA ALA A 72 10.44 -78.77 91.25
C ALA A 72 10.99 -79.54 90.04
N VAL A 73 12.09 -80.26 90.22
CA VAL A 73 12.74 -81.06 89.18
C VAL A 73 12.41 -82.53 89.39
N SER A 74 11.66 -83.14 88.47
CA SER A 74 11.30 -84.56 88.52
C SER A 74 12.48 -85.48 88.20
N GLY A 75 12.47 -86.71 88.73
CA GLY A 75 13.46 -87.74 88.40
C GLY A 75 14.83 -87.56 89.08
N GLN A 76 14.89 -86.79 90.16
CA GLN A 76 16.09 -86.61 90.98
C GLN A 76 16.10 -87.60 92.15
N GLU A 77 17.27 -87.98 92.63
CA GLU A 77 17.44 -88.92 93.74
C GLU A 77 16.93 -88.38 95.08
N THR A 78 16.82 -87.05 95.19
CA THR A 78 16.34 -86.34 96.37
C THR A 78 15.47 -85.14 95.98
N ALA A 79 14.76 -84.55 96.94
CA ALA A 79 13.95 -83.36 96.71
C ALA A 79 14.78 -82.23 96.07
N CYS A 80 14.32 -81.74 94.92
CA CYS A 80 15.12 -80.85 94.07
C CYS A 80 14.26 -79.76 93.42
N TRP A 81 14.77 -78.54 93.41
CA TRP A 81 14.14 -77.39 92.77
C TRP A 81 15.17 -76.57 91.99
N GLN A 82 14.74 -75.90 90.93
CA GLN A 82 15.61 -75.00 90.17
C GLN A 82 14.90 -73.69 89.81
N ALA A 83 15.66 -72.60 89.71
CA ALA A 83 15.20 -71.33 89.17
C ALA A 83 16.32 -70.65 88.36
N PRO A 84 16.00 -69.86 87.33
CA PRO A 84 16.97 -68.95 86.75
C PRO A 84 17.32 -67.88 87.79
N ILE A 85 18.62 -67.57 87.90
CA ILE A 85 19.08 -66.42 88.66
C ILE A 85 18.64 -65.16 87.89
N PRO A 86 17.89 -64.23 88.52
CA PRO A 86 17.37 -63.05 87.84
C PRO A 86 18.47 -62.18 87.24
N THR A 87 18.20 -61.60 86.06
CA THR A 87 19.14 -60.68 85.38
C THR A 87 19.46 -59.44 86.23
N GLU A 88 18.54 -59.03 87.09
CA GLU A 88 18.75 -57.98 88.09
C GLU A 88 19.94 -58.30 89.01
N ALA A 89 20.10 -59.57 89.38
CA ALA A 89 21.23 -60.05 90.18
C ALA A 89 22.55 -60.16 89.40
N LEU A 90 22.57 -59.80 88.11
CA LEU A 90 23.75 -59.88 87.22
C LEU A 90 24.28 -58.50 86.80
N THR A 91 23.73 -57.42 87.35
CA THR A 91 24.04 -56.04 86.93
C THR A 91 25.29 -55.45 87.59
N GLY A 92 25.67 -55.95 88.77
CA GLY A 92 26.83 -55.49 89.53
C GLY A 92 28.08 -56.35 89.34
N THR A 93 29.02 -56.26 90.27
CA THR A 93 30.22 -57.11 90.36
C THR A 93 30.06 -58.28 91.35
N SER A 94 29.05 -58.22 92.22
CA SER A 94 28.70 -59.27 93.17
C SER A 94 27.19 -59.31 93.41
N ALA A 95 26.66 -60.47 93.80
CA ALA A 95 25.30 -60.64 94.26
C ALA A 95 25.26 -61.61 95.45
N ARG A 96 24.22 -61.51 96.28
CA ARG A 96 23.99 -62.43 97.41
C ARG A 96 22.72 -63.22 97.15
N LEU A 97 22.81 -64.53 97.19
CA LEU A 97 21.68 -65.43 96.97
C LEU A 97 21.39 -66.24 98.23
N ALA A 98 20.15 -66.66 98.41
CA ALA A 98 19.80 -67.63 99.45
C ALA A 98 18.60 -68.46 98.98
N VAL A 99 18.44 -69.65 99.52
CA VAL A 99 17.31 -70.51 99.19
C VAL A 99 16.41 -70.58 100.40
N GLN A 100 15.13 -70.32 100.22
CA GLN A 100 14.13 -70.42 101.28
C GLN A 100 13.23 -71.62 100.99
N ILE A 101 13.22 -72.57 101.90
CA ILE A 101 12.31 -73.71 101.89
C ILE A 101 11.08 -73.34 102.74
N VAL A 102 9.89 -73.59 102.20
CA VAL A 102 8.61 -73.20 102.78
C VAL A 102 7.72 -74.43 102.94
N GLN A 103 7.19 -74.62 104.16
CA GLN A 103 6.20 -75.64 104.50
C GLN A 103 5.05 -74.99 105.28
N GLY A 104 3.91 -74.79 104.63
CA GLY A 104 2.80 -74.06 105.25
C GLY A 104 3.19 -72.62 105.64
N GLN A 105 3.24 -72.32 106.95
CA GLN A 105 3.65 -71.02 107.49
C GLN A 105 5.11 -70.98 107.94
N ASP A 106 5.81 -72.12 107.96
CA ASP A 106 7.21 -72.19 108.39
C ASP A 106 8.13 -71.88 107.21
N LEU A 107 9.06 -70.94 107.44
CA LEU A 107 10.06 -70.54 106.45
C LEU A 107 11.46 -70.77 107.03
N LEU A 108 12.26 -71.52 106.28
CA LEU A 108 13.65 -71.79 106.60
C LEU A 108 14.54 -71.30 105.47
N CYS A 109 15.43 -70.34 105.77
CA CYS A 109 16.41 -69.85 104.82
C CYS A 109 17.74 -70.56 105.01
N THR A 110 18.39 -70.89 103.91
CA THR A 110 19.77 -71.37 103.91
C THR A 110 20.72 -70.24 104.24
N ARG A 111 21.96 -70.59 104.57
CA ARG A 111 23.07 -69.64 104.54
C ARG A 111 23.14 -68.94 103.16
N VAL A 112 23.64 -67.71 103.18
CA VAL A 112 23.86 -66.90 101.99
C VAL A 112 24.93 -67.55 101.11
N ILE A 113 24.61 -67.66 99.83
CA ILE A 113 25.49 -68.06 98.74
C ILE A 113 26.03 -66.77 98.11
N GLU A 114 27.34 -66.57 98.20
CA GLU A 114 27.99 -65.42 97.57
C GLU A 114 28.20 -65.68 96.07
N ALA A 115 27.85 -64.69 95.24
CA ALA A 115 28.03 -64.77 93.80
C ALA A 115 28.94 -63.64 93.31
N SER A 116 30.00 -63.96 92.56
CA SER A 116 30.82 -62.98 91.84
C SER A 116 30.39 -62.90 90.38
N ILE A 117 30.24 -61.68 89.85
CA ILE A 117 29.71 -61.45 88.50
C ILE A 117 30.84 -60.95 87.59
N ASP A 118 31.16 -61.72 86.56
CA ASP A 118 32.14 -61.32 85.55
C ASP A 118 31.53 -60.25 84.62
N SER A 119 32.26 -59.16 84.38
CA SER A 119 31.84 -58.08 83.48
C SER A 119 31.76 -58.57 82.02
N PRO A 120 30.68 -58.26 81.26
CA PRO A 120 30.57 -58.64 79.86
C PRO A 120 31.53 -57.84 78.97
N ILE A 121 32.03 -58.48 77.90
CA ILE A 121 32.89 -57.83 76.90
C ILE A 121 32.12 -56.76 76.10
N ILE A 122 30.83 -56.97 75.85
CA ILE A 122 29.96 -56.02 75.15
C ILE A 122 29.01 -55.38 76.15
N ARG A 123 29.12 -54.07 76.31
CA ARG A 123 28.23 -53.22 77.12
C ARG A 123 27.25 -52.48 76.22
N THR A 124 26.02 -52.97 76.11
CA THR A 124 24.95 -52.32 75.35
C THR A 124 24.44 -51.03 76.00
N ASP A 125 24.93 -50.72 77.21
CA ASP A 125 24.59 -49.57 78.04
C ASP A 125 25.69 -48.48 78.05
N ALA A 126 26.76 -48.61 77.27
CA ALA A 126 27.84 -47.63 77.22
C ALA A 126 27.41 -46.29 76.56
N GLN A 127 27.58 -45.17 77.29
CA GLN A 127 27.16 -43.82 76.88
C GLN A 127 27.63 -43.34 75.49
N PRO A 128 28.88 -43.58 75.04
CA PRO A 128 29.37 -43.04 73.76
C PRO A 128 28.64 -43.58 72.52
N ALA A 129 28.21 -44.85 72.54
CA ALA A 129 27.51 -45.47 71.42
C ALA A 129 26.08 -44.92 71.25
N ARG A 130 25.42 -44.53 72.35
CA ARG A 130 24.10 -43.89 72.30
C ARG A 130 24.16 -42.49 71.68
N ASN A 131 25.17 -41.70 72.04
CA ASN A 131 25.31 -40.33 71.54
C ASN A 131 25.57 -40.30 70.02
N ALA A 132 26.46 -41.15 69.51
CA ALA A 132 26.77 -41.21 68.08
C ALA A 132 25.57 -41.65 67.22
N LEU A 133 24.75 -42.58 67.71
CA LEU A 133 23.52 -42.98 67.03
C LEU A 133 22.45 -41.89 67.07
N SER A 134 22.33 -41.16 68.19
CA SER A 134 21.41 -40.01 68.29
C SER A 134 21.79 -38.90 67.31
N GLU A 135 23.08 -38.53 67.26
CA GLU A 135 23.59 -37.51 66.33
C GLU A 135 23.37 -37.90 64.86
N PHE A 136 23.46 -39.20 64.55
CA PHE A 136 23.16 -39.71 63.21
C PHE A 136 21.68 -39.54 62.85
N PHE A 137 20.75 -39.94 63.73
CA PHE A 137 19.31 -39.76 63.46
C PHE A 137 18.94 -38.27 63.35
N ASP A 138 19.49 -37.41 64.20
CA ASP A 138 19.31 -35.95 64.09
C ASP A 138 19.84 -35.40 62.76
N ALA A 139 20.95 -35.95 62.25
CA ALA A 139 21.48 -35.58 60.95
C ALA A 139 20.56 -36.02 59.80
N VAL A 140 19.99 -37.22 59.88
CA VAL A 140 19.00 -37.72 58.91
C VAL A 140 17.76 -36.83 58.90
N ASP A 141 17.23 -36.46 60.07
CA ASP A 141 16.07 -35.55 60.18
C ASP A 141 16.37 -34.16 59.62
N ARG A 142 17.57 -33.63 59.86
CA ARG A 142 18.01 -32.36 59.23
C ARG A 142 18.05 -32.47 57.72
N VAL A 143 18.54 -33.58 57.15
CA VAL A 143 18.57 -33.80 55.70
C VAL A 143 17.14 -33.91 55.15
N GLY A 144 16.23 -34.61 55.85
CA GLY A 144 14.82 -34.68 55.50
C GLY A 144 14.20 -33.27 55.40
N ASN A 145 14.36 -32.47 56.45
CA ASN A 145 13.86 -31.09 56.50
C ASN A 145 14.46 -30.20 55.38
N VAL A 146 15.77 -30.31 55.10
CA VAL A 146 16.40 -29.56 54.01
C VAL A 146 15.84 -29.97 52.64
N THR A 147 15.57 -31.26 52.46
CA THR A 147 15.02 -31.78 51.20
C THR A 147 13.59 -31.28 50.97
N GLU A 148 12.74 -31.31 52.01
CA GLU A 148 11.39 -30.77 51.94
C GLU A 148 11.38 -29.25 51.69
N ASN A 149 12.27 -28.52 52.36
CA ASN A 149 12.45 -27.08 52.13
C ASN A 149 12.91 -26.79 50.69
N ALA A 150 13.82 -27.60 50.13
CA ALA A 150 14.25 -27.44 48.75
C ALA A 150 13.10 -27.74 47.76
N GLN A 151 12.31 -28.79 48.01
CA GLN A 151 11.16 -29.14 47.17
C GLN A 151 10.08 -28.05 47.18
N THR A 152 9.77 -27.51 48.36
CA THR A 152 8.79 -26.43 48.50
C THR A 152 9.28 -25.13 47.85
N ALA A 153 10.56 -24.79 47.99
CA ALA A 153 11.17 -23.66 47.31
C ALA A 153 11.17 -23.81 45.78
N GLU A 154 11.46 -25.02 45.27
CA GLU A 154 11.42 -25.30 43.84
C GLU A 154 9.99 -25.22 43.29
N ALA A 155 9.00 -25.77 44.00
CA ALA A 155 7.59 -25.66 43.62
C ALA A 155 7.12 -24.19 43.58
N ALA A 156 7.57 -23.37 44.55
CA ALA A 156 7.29 -21.94 44.55
C ALA A 156 7.95 -21.22 43.37
N ARG A 157 9.20 -21.55 43.04
CA ARG A 157 9.90 -21.00 41.87
C ARG A 157 9.21 -21.38 40.57
N ALA A 158 8.85 -22.65 40.39
CA ALA A 158 8.14 -23.13 39.20
C ALA A 158 6.79 -22.41 39.01
N LYS A 159 6.05 -22.18 40.10
CA LYS A 159 4.79 -21.42 40.07
C LYS A 159 5.01 -19.94 39.71
N ALA A 160 6.06 -19.32 40.24
CA ALA A 160 6.43 -17.95 39.89
C ALA A 160 6.83 -17.83 38.41
N GLU A 161 7.60 -18.78 37.91
CA GLU A 161 8.03 -18.82 36.51
C GLU A 161 6.85 -19.04 35.56
N ALA A 162 5.93 -19.96 35.89
CA ALA A 162 4.71 -20.16 35.10
C ALA A 162 3.88 -18.86 35.00
N LYS A 163 3.75 -18.10 36.10
CA LYS A 163 3.08 -16.78 36.08
C LYS A 163 3.83 -15.77 35.22
N ARG A 164 5.16 -15.75 35.29
CA ARG A 164 5.98 -14.84 34.46
C ARG A 164 5.80 -15.11 32.97
N VAL A 165 5.77 -16.39 32.58
CA VAL A 165 5.53 -16.82 31.19
C VAL A 165 4.15 -16.38 30.72
N GLU A 166 3.11 -16.56 31.55
CA GLU A 166 1.76 -16.14 31.19
C GLU A 166 1.65 -14.62 30.98
N GLU A 167 2.27 -13.82 31.85
CA GLU A 167 2.31 -12.36 31.68
C GLU A 167 3.13 -11.92 30.47
N GLU A 168 4.19 -12.66 30.10
CA GLU A 168 4.93 -12.40 28.86
C GLU A 168 4.06 -12.71 27.63
N ASN A 169 3.34 -13.83 27.62
CA ASN A 169 2.41 -14.18 26.54
C ASN A 169 1.30 -13.13 26.39
N ARG A 170 0.76 -12.62 27.51
CA ARG A 170 -0.23 -11.55 27.50
C ARG A 170 0.35 -10.25 26.95
N ARG A 171 1.59 -9.89 27.33
CA ARG A 171 2.30 -8.72 26.78
C ARG A 171 2.55 -8.86 25.29
N ALA A 172 3.02 -10.02 24.83
CA ALA A 172 3.25 -10.29 23.41
C ALA A 172 1.96 -10.19 22.59
N SER A 173 0.84 -10.70 23.11
CA SER A 173 -0.48 -10.61 22.47
C SER A 173 -0.97 -9.15 22.38
N ALA A 174 -0.79 -8.38 23.46
CA ALA A 174 -1.14 -6.96 23.47
C ALA A 174 -0.30 -6.16 22.47
N GLU A 175 1.00 -6.45 22.38
CA GLU A 175 1.89 -5.80 21.43
C GLU A 175 1.55 -6.15 19.98
N SER A 176 1.20 -7.41 19.70
CA SER A 176 0.69 -7.81 18.39
C SER A 176 -0.59 -7.04 18.02
N GLY A 177 -1.50 -6.86 18.97
CA GLY A 177 -2.70 -6.02 18.79
C GLY A 177 -2.35 -4.55 18.48
N ARG A 178 -1.37 -3.98 19.18
CA ARG A 178 -0.89 -2.61 18.96
C ARG A 178 -0.28 -2.44 17.56
N VAL A 179 0.56 -3.39 17.12
CA VAL A 179 1.15 -3.40 15.77
C VAL A 179 0.07 -3.47 14.69
N ASN A 180 -0.94 -4.32 14.85
CA ASN A 180 -2.05 -4.42 13.90
C ASN A 180 -2.85 -3.12 13.79
N ALA A 181 -3.17 -2.48 14.93
CA ALA A 181 -3.85 -1.19 14.95
C ALA A 181 -3.01 -0.09 14.28
N GLU A 182 -1.71 -0.10 14.49
CA GLU A 182 -0.80 0.86 13.87
C GLU A 182 -0.70 0.66 12.34
N ASN A 183 -0.65 -0.59 11.87
CA ASN A 183 -0.69 -0.89 10.44
C ASN A 183 -2.00 -0.43 9.78
N GLN A 184 -3.13 -0.56 10.48
CA GLN A 184 -4.42 -0.04 10.01
C GLN A 184 -4.41 1.50 9.94
N ARG A 185 -3.84 2.16 10.96
CA ARG A 185 -3.68 3.61 11.00
C ARG A 185 -2.81 4.12 9.84
N ILE A 186 -1.68 3.46 9.58
CA ILE A 186 -0.79 3.78 8.44
C ILE A 186 -1.54 3.63 7.11
N SER A 187 -2.28 2.54 6.93
CA SER A 187 -3.06 2.31 5.71
C SER A 187 -4.14 3.37 5.49
N ALA A 188 -4.85 3.77 6.55
CA ALA A 188 -5.82 4.86 6.50
C ALA A 188 -5.17 6.21 6.18
N GLU A 189 -3.99 6.48 6.74
CA GLU A 189 -3.23 7.70 6.47
C GLU A 189 -2.75 7.77 5.03
N ASN A 190 -2.26 6.66 4.47
CA ASN A 190 -1.88 6.58 3.06
C ASN A 190 -3.08 6.86 2.15
N ASN A 191 -4.24 6.26 2.43
CA ASN A 191 -5.48 6.52 1.69
C ASN A 191 -5.89 8.00 1.78
N ARG A 192 -5.75 8.62 2.96
CA ARG A 192 -5.98 10.06 3.13
C ARG A 192 -5.03 10.89 2.27
N GLY A 193 -3.75 10.54 2.21
CA GLY A 193 -2.75 11.20 1.35
C GLY A 193 -3.06 11.08 -0.14
N PHE A 194 -3.50 9.90 -0.61
CA PHE A 194 -3.93 9.70 -2.01
C PHE A 194 -5.16 10.53 -2.37
N ASN A 195 -6.15 10.56 -1.47
CA ASN A 195 -7.36 11.36 -1.65
C ASN A 195 -7.03 12.87 -1.69
N GLU A 196 -6.13 13.33 -0.83
CA GLU A 196 -5.71 14.74 -0.78
C GLU A 196 -4.93 15.15 -2.03
N THR A 197 -4.06 14.28 -2.53
CA THR A 197 -3.39 14.48 -3.83
C THR A 197 -4.41 14.59 -4.96
N SER A 198 -5.40 13.69 -4.99
CA SER A 198 -6.46 13.68 -6.01
C SER A 198 -7.32 14.95 -5.94
N ARG A 199 -7.67 15.40 -4.72
CA ARG A 199 -8.40 16.65 -4.48
C ARG A 199 -7.61 17.86 -4.99
N THR A 200 -6.31 17.91 -4.70
CA THR A 200 -5.43 19.00 -5.12
C THR A 200 -5.31 19.05 -6.64
N ASN A 201 -5.11 17.91 -7.30
CA ASN A 201 -5.08 17.83 -8.76
C ASN A 201 -6.40 18.31 -9.38
N ALA A 202 -7.54 17.89 -8.83
CA ALA A 202 -8.84 18.35 -9.30
C ALA A 202 -9.02 19.88 -9.12
N GLU A 203 -8.51 20.44 -8.03
CA GLU A 203 -8.55 21.89 -7.81
C GLU A 203 -7.65 22.65 -8.78
N THR A 204 -6.45 22.13 -9.07
CA THR A 204 -5.57 22.69 -10.11
C THR A 204 -6.24 22.69 -11.48
N GLN A 205 -6.89 21.59 -11.86
CA GLN A 205 -7.61 21.50 -13.14
C GLN A 205 -8.80 22.49 -13.20
N ARG A 206 -9.53 22.65 -12.09
CA ARG A 206 -10.59 23.68 -11.99
C ARG A 206 -10.04 25.09 -12.15
N ALA A 207 -8.92 25.40 -11.52
CA ALA A 207 -8.28 26.72 -11.65
C ALA A 207 -7.83 26.99 -13.10
N LEU A 208 -7.20 26.00 -13.77
CA LEU A 208 -6.80 26.12 -15.17
C LEU A 208 -8.00 26.33 -16.10
N ALA A 209 -9.08 25.58 -15.89
CA ALA A 209 -10.32 25.73 -16.65
C ALA A 209 -10.92 27.13 -16.47
N GLU A 210 -10.88 27.67 -15.25
CA GLU A 210 -11.38 29.02 -14.97
C GLU A 210 -10.52 30.11 -15.64
N THR A 211 -9.19 29.98 -15.61
CA THR A 211 -8.29 30.87 -16.35
C THR A 211 -8.53 30.84 -17.87
N ALA A 212 -8.79 29.65 -18.43
CA ALA A 212 -9.14 29.50 -19.84
C ALA A 212 -10.49 30.18 -20.16
N ARG A 213 -11.49 30.03 -19.27
CA ARG A 213 -12.80 30.69 -19.38
C ARG A 213 -12.67 32.21 -19.36
N GLU A 214 -11.86 32.75 -18.45
CA GLU A 214 -11.58 34.19 -18.37
C GLU A 214 -10.88 34.72 -19.63
N SER A 215 -9.93 33.97 -20.16
CA SER A 215 -9.23 34.33 -21.41
C SER A 215 -10.19 34.35 -22.61
N ALA A 216 -11.09 33.36 -22.71
CA ALA A 216 -12.13 33.32 -23.74
C ALA A 216 -13.16 34.46 -23.59
N GLU A 217 -13.54 34.81 -22.35
CA GLU A 217 -14.35 36.01 -22.04
C GLU A 217 -13.70 37.27 -22.63
N ALA A 218 -12.40 37.44 -22.37
CA ALA A 218 -11.64 38.62 -22.78
C ALA A 218 -11.61 38.74 -24.30
N GLN A 219 -11.29 37.65 -25.01
CA GLN A 219 -11.32 37.61 -26.47
C GLN A 219 -12.72 37.91 -27.03
N ARG A 220 -13.78 37.39 -26.41
CA ARG A 220 -15.16 37.69 -26.84
C ARG A 220 -15.47 39.17 -26.69
N ARG A 221 -15.07 39.81 -25.58
CA ARG A 221 -15.26 41.25 -25.35
C ARG A 221 -14.52 42.09 -26.37
N GLU A 222 -13.30 41.71 -26.71
CA GLU A 222 -12.50 42.39 -27.74
C GLU A 222 -13.16 42.26 -29.12
N ALA A 223 -13.58 41.05 -29.51
CA ALA A 223 -14.28 40.83 -30.76
C ALA A 223 -15.60 41.62 -30.84
N GLU A 224 -16.32 41.77 -29.73
CA GLU A 224 -17.55 42.56 -29.67
C GLU A 224 -17.26 44.07 -29.80
N SER A 225 -16.21 44.57 -29.16
CA SER A 225 -15.74 45.96 -29.34
C SER A 225 -15.37 46.26 -30.79
N GLU A 226 -14.70 45.34 -31.48
CA GLU A 226 -14.40 45.48 -32.91
C GLU A 226 -15.65 45.43 -33.79
N ARG A 227 -16.63 44.58 -33.45
CA ARG A 227 -17.95 44.58 -34.11
C ARG A 227 -18.64 45.93 -33.97
N GLU A 228 -18.68 46.49 -32.77
CA GLU A 228 -19.27 47.82 -32.52
C GLU A 228 -18.58 48.92 -33.33
N LYS A 229 -17.25 48.90 -33.43
CA LYS A 229 -16.50 49.87 -34.26
C LYS A 229 -16.87 49.76 -35.74
N LYS A 230 -16.92 48.54 -36.27
CA LYS A 230 -17.34 48.28 -37.66
C LYS A 230 -18.77 48.74 -37.91
N GLU A 231 -19.67 48.49 -36.95
CA GLU A 231 -21.06 48.92 -37.04
C GLU A 231 -21.19 50.44 -37.07
N LYS A 232 -20.46 51.15 -36.20
CA LYS A 232 -20.39 52.63 -36.22
C LYS A 232 -19.86 53.16 -37.55
N SER A 233 -18.82 52.52 -38.11
CA SER A 233 -18.28 52.88 -39.42
C SER A 233 -19.31 52.69 -40.54
N ARG A 234 -19.99 51.53 -40.55
CA ARG A 234 -21.07 51.24 -41.50
C ARG A 234 -22.19 52.27 -41.41
N ALA A 235 -22.64 52.59 -40.20
CA ALA A 235 -23.68 53.59 -39.97
C ALA A 235 -23.27 54.98 -40.50
N SER A 236 -22.02 55.37 -40.31
CA SER A 236 -21.47 56.63 -40.85
C SER A 236 -21.44 56.65 -42.38
N THR A 237 -20.95 55.56 -43.00
CA THR A 237 -20.96 55.42 -44.48
C THR A 237 -22.38 55.45 -45.03
N GLU A 238 -23.32 54.80 -44.38
CA GLU A 238 -24.73 54.78 -44.80
C GLU A 238 -25.38 56.17 -44.67
N ALA A 239 -25.08 56.92 -43.61
CA ALA A 239 -25.53 58.31 -43.48
C ALA A 239 -24.95 59.22 -44.57
N ALA A 240 -23.67 59.03 -44.94
CA ALA A 240 -23.04 59.75 -46.04
C ALA A 240 -23.69 59.40 -47.39
N ARG A 241 -23.98 58.12 -47.63
CA ARG A 241 -24.70 57.64 -48.81
C ARG A 241 -26.09 58.27 -48.91
N ALA A 242 -26.85 58.28 -47.81
CA ALA A 242 -28.17 58.90 -47.77
C ALA A 242 -28.11 60.41 -48.07
N THR A 243 -27.08 61.09 -47.57
CA THR A 243 -26.85 62.51 -47.85
C THR A 243 -26.52 62.76 -49.32
N ALA A 244 -25.64 61.93 -49.90
CA ALA A 244 -25.28 62.02 -51.31
C ALA A 244 -26.47 61.76 -52.23
N GLU A 245 -27.34 60.81 -51.88
CA GLU A 245 -28.57 60.53 -52.61
C GLU A 245 -29.50 61.73 -52.60
N ARG A 246 -29.74 62.33 -51.42
CA ARG A 246 -30.54 63.55 -51.31
C ARG A 246 -29.99 64.69 -52.17
N LEU A 247 -28.67 64.88 -52.21
CA LEU A 247 -28.05 65.91 -53.05
C LEU A 247 -28.21 65.62 -54.54
N ARG A 248 -28.15 64.34 -54.96
CA ARG A 248 -28.45 63.94 -56.34
C ARG A 248 -29.89 64.25 -56.72
N ASP A 249 -30.83 63.93 -55.85
CA ASP A 249 -32.25 64.24 -56.07
C ASP A 249 -32.48 65.75 -56.18
N GLU A 250 -31.86 66.54 -55.29
CA GLU A 250 -31.91 68.00 -55.33
C GLU A 250 -31.29 68.55 -56.64
N GLN A 251 -30.16 68.01 -57.09
CA GLN A 251 -29.53 68.43 -58.35
C GLN A 251 -30.39 68.06 -59.57
N GLN A 252 -30.99 66.87 -59.58
CA GLN A 252 -31.90 66.45 -60.63
C GLN A 252 -33.12 67.38 -60.70
N ALA A 253 -33.67 67.77 -59.55
CA ALA A 253 -34.75 68.73 -59.48
C ALA A 253 -34.35 70.10 -60.07
N ARG A 254 -33.14 70.59 -59.79
CA ARG A 254 -32.60 71.83 -60.38
C ARG A 254 -32.43 71.73 -61.89
N ASN A 255 -31.82 70.65 -62.38
CA ASN A 255 -31.65 70.42 -63.81
C ASN A 255 -33.00 70.39 -64.54
N ASN A 256 -34.00 69.73 -63.96
CA ASN A 256 -35.36 69.70 -64.50
C ASN A 256 -35.98 71.12 -64.54
N ALA A 257 -35.78 71.93 -63.49
CA ALA A 257 -36.26 73.32 -63.45
C ALA A 257 -35.58 74.20 -64.50
N ASP A 258 -34.26 74.08 -64.67
CA ASP A 258 -33.49 74.81 -65.69
C ASP A 258 -33.93 74.41 -67.10
N GLN A 259 -34.19 73.13 -67.36
CA GLN A 259 -34.72 72.66 -68.64
C GLN A 259 -36.09 73.29 -68.95
N VAL A 260 -36.99 73.38 -67.96
CA VAL A 260 -38.29 74.06 -68.12
C VAL A 260 -38.08 75.54 -68.46
N LYS A 261 -37.15 76.22 -67.80
CA LYS A 261 -36.82 77.63 -68.09
C LYS A 261 -36.25 77.81 -69.48
N ASN A 262 -35.26 77.01 -69.88
CA ASN A 262 -34.66 77.06 -71.21
C ASN A 262 -35.68 76.81 -72.31
N ASN A 263 -36.60 75.86 -72.10
CA ASN A 263 -37.70 75.59 -73.04
C ASN A 263 -38.67 76.80 -73.14
N ARG A 264 -38.92 77.52 -72.05
CA ARG A 264 -39.71 78.75 -72.06
C ARG A 264 -38.98 79.87 -72.82
N ASP A 265 -37.72 80.12 -72.48
CA ASP A 265 -36.89 81.16 -73.11
C ASP A 265 -36.73 80.91 -74.62
N ALA A 266 -36.56 79.65 -75.05
CA ALA A 266 -36.49 79.27 -76.46
C ALA A 266 -37.80 79.57 -77.21
N LYS A 267 -38.96 79.32 -76.59
CA LYS A 267 -40.27 79.71 -77.17
C LYS A 267 -40.40 81.22 -77.31
N ASP A 268 -39.96 81.99 -76.32
CA ASP A 268 -40.01 83.45 -76.36
C ASP A 268 -39.07 84.02 -77.44
N ILE A 269 -37.86 83.47 -77.59
CA ILE A 269 -36.92 83.84 -78.67
C ILE A 269 -37.53 83.49 -80.03
N GLN A 270 -38.12 82.30 -80.18
CA GLN A 270 -38.78 81.90 -81.43
C GLN A 270 -39.90 82.88 -81.79
N ALA A 271 -40.72 83.30 -80.81
CA ALA A 271 -41.76 84.29 -81.01
C ALA A 271 -41.19 85.66 -81.45
N LYS A 272 -40.09 86.12 -80.85
CA LYS A 272 -39.40 87.37 -81.24
C LYS A 272 -38.81 87.29 -82.65
N ILE A 273 -38.13 86.20 -83.01
CA ILE A 273 -37.57 85.99 -84.36
C ILE A 273 -38.68 86.03 -85.40
N ILE A 274 -39.79 85.31 -85.17
CA ILE A 274 -40.95 85.34 -86.07
C ILE A 274 -41.46 86.78 -86.26
N GLN A 275 -41.48 87.58 -85.20
CA GLN A 275 -41.91 88.96 -85.26
C GLN A 275 -40.93 89.87 -86.01
N GLU A 276 -39.62 89.72 -85.83
CA GLU A 276 -38.61 90.49 -86.56
C GLU A 276 -38.53 90.10 -88.04
N CYS A 277 -38.61 88.80 -88.35
CA CYS A 277 -38.58 88.32 -89.74
C CYS A 277 -39.79 88.83 -90.54
N LYS A 278 -40.97 88.99 -89.91
CA LYS A 278 -42.12 89.64 -90.55
C LYS A 278 -41.86 91.09 -90.97
N ASN A 279 -40.90 91.77 -90.34
CA ASN A 279 -40.59 93.18 -90.60
C ASN A 279 -39.40 93.39 -91.54
N HIS A 280 -38.57 92.36 -91.81
CA HIS A 280 -37.31 92.50 -92.57
C HIS A 280 -37.25 91.73 -93.91
N PHE A 281 -38.03 90.66 -94.07
CA PHE A 281 -38.04 89.89 -95.31
C PHE A 281 -39.16 90.33 -96.25
N ALA A 282 -38.83 90.44 -97.54
CA ALA A 282 -39.81 90.66 -98.61
C ALA A 282 -40.81 89.47 -98.67
N PRO A 283 -42.06 89.70 -99.09
CA PRO A 283 -43.09 88.67 -99.15
C PRO A 283 -42.64 87.43 -99.94
N LEU A 284 -43.23 86.27 -99.59
CA LEU A 284 -42.93 84.93 -100.11
C LEU A 284 -42.93 84.81 -101.66
N SER A 285 -43.43 85.83 -102.37
CA SER A 285 -43.27 85.99 -103.81
C SER A 285 -42.56 87.31 -104.15
N HIS A 286 -41.37 87.20 -104.76
CA HIS A 286 -40.72 88.27 -105.52
C HIS A 286 -40.13 87.67 -106.81
N GLN A 287 -39.84 88.50 -107.82
CA GLN A 287 -39.35 88.03 -109.13
C GLN A 287 -37.88 88.42 -109.36
N HIS A 288 -37.11 87.50 -109.94
CA HIS A 288 -35.74 87.72 -110.42
C HIS A 288 -35.65 87.48 -111.93
N SER A 289 -34.73 88.21 -112.58
CA SER A 289 -34.39 88.05 -114.00
C SER A 289 -33.47 86.84 -114.20
N ALA A 290 -33.60 86.15 -115.34
CA ALA A 290 -32.89 84.92 -115.67
C ALA A 290 -31.35 85.02 -115.81
N GLY A 291 -30.74 86.17 -115.47
CA GLY A 291 -29.29 86.39 -115.55
C GLY A 291 -28.49 86.01 -114.29
N ASP A 292 -29.15 85.75 -113.16
CA ASP A 292 -28.50 85.70 -111.84
C ASP A 292 -28.05 84.28 -111.39
N ILE A 293 -27.97 83.31 -112.31
CA ILE A 293 -27.66 81.91 -111.96
C ILE A 293 -26.35 81.45 -112.64
N THR A 294 -25.22 81.57 -111.94
CA THR A 294 -23.94 80.98 -112.36
C THR A 294 -23.65 79.73 -111.54
N SER A 295 -23.80 78.55 -112.15
CA SER A 295 -23.58 77.24 -111.53
C SER A 295 -22.10 76.83 -111.52
N GLY A 296 -21.52 76.65 -110.34
CA GLY A 296 -20.21 76.00 -110.15
C GLY A 296 -20.38 74.62 -109.51
N THR A 297 -19.96 73.55 -110.19
CA THR A 297 -19.93 72.17 -109.68
C THR A 297 -18.56 71.83 -109.09
N LEU A 298 -18.53 71.32 -107.85
CA LEU A 298 -17.35 70.73 -107.20
C LEU A 298 -17.21 69.24 -107.54
N PRO A 299 -16.00 68.70 -107.81
CA PRO A 299 -15.84 67.31 -108.24
C PRO A 299 -15.84 66.33 -107.06
N VAL A 300 -16.71 65.31 -107.14
CA VAL A 300 -16.91 64.20 -106.19
C VAL A 300 -15.86 63.07 -106.31
N SER A 301 -14.69 63.33 -106.90
CA SER A 301 -13.69 62.28 -107.19
C SER A 301 -12.75 61.95 -106.02
N ARG A 302 -13.07 62.36 -104.78
CA ARG A 302 -12.33 61.92 -103.58
C ARG A 302 -13.31 61.63 -102.45
N GLY A 303 -13.72 60.37 -102.34
CA GLY A 303 -14.48 59.84 -101.21
C GLY A 303 -13.66 59.89 -99.92
N GLY A 304 -13.61 61.07 -99.31
CA GLY A 304 -13.62 61.37 -97.87
C GLY A 304 -12.65 60.73 -96.87
N LEU A 305 -11.98 59.60 -97.10
CA LEU A 305 -11.23 58.93 -96.00
C LEU A 305 -9.86 58.34 -96.33
N GLY A 306 -9.43 58.22 -97.60
CA GLY A 306 -8.00 58.09 -97.97
C GLY A 306 -7.12 57.10 -97.17
N ILE A 307 -7.63 55.91 -96.81
CA ILE A 307 -6.85 54.85 -96.12
C ILE A 307 -6.31 53.87 -97.17
N GLU A 308 -5.00 53.74 -97.30
CA GLU A 308 -4.36 52.96 -98.37
C GLU A 308 -3.48 51.81 -97.85
N SER A 309 -3.30 51.66 -96.53
CA SER A 309 -2.57 50.52 -95.95
C SER A 309 -3.19 49.93 -94.68
N PRO A 310 -2.93 48.63 -94.37
CA PRO A 310 -3.33 48.00 -93.11
C PRO A 310 -2.81 48.72 -91.86
N MET A 311 -1.73 49.50 -91.98
CA MET A 311 -1.11 50.24 -90.89
C MET A 311 -1.89 51.53 -90.58
N GLU A 312 -2.40 52.21 -91.61
CA GLU A 312 -3.28 53.39 -91.46
C GLU A 312 -4.65 53.02 -90.87
N ALA A 313 -5.20 51.86 -91.26
CA ALA A 313 -6.40 51.32 -90.65
C ALA A 313 -6.21 50.98 -89.14
N ARG A 314 -4.98 50.63 -88.73
CA ARG A 314 -4.62 50.31 -87.33
C ARG A 314 -4.52 51.57 -86.48
N ALA A 315 -3.90 52.63 -87.01
CA ALA A 315 -3.79 53.94 -86.37
C ALA A 315 -5.17 54.59 -86.18
N ALA A 316 -6.03 54.53 -87.20
CA ALA A 316 -7.38 55.06 -87.13
C ALA A 316 -8.22 54.39 -86.02
N ARG A 317 -8.07 53.07 -85.80
CA ARG A 317 -8.77 52.34 -84.72
C ARG A 317 -8.30 52.72 -83.31
N GLN A 318 -7.01 53.00 -83.13
CA GLN A 318 -6.47 53.50 -81.86
C GLN A 318 -6.95 54.92 -81.54
N SER A 319 -7.10 55.78 -82.57
CA SER A 319 -7.62 57.16 -82.41
C SER A 319 -9.09 57.23 -81.98
N ILE A 320 -9.85 56.14 -82.08
CA ILE A 320 -11.25 56.02 -81.60
C ILE A 320 -11.36 55.27 -80.26
N GLY A 321 -10.22 54.94 -79.62
CA GLY A 321 -10.18 54.36 -78.27
C GLY A 321 -10.22 52.84 -78.20
N ALA A 322 -9.96 52.11 -79.29
CA ALA A 322 -9.77 50.66 -79.25
C ALA A 322 -8.36 50.31 -78.74
N ALA A 323 -8.26 49.36 -77.80
CA ALA A 323 -7.00 48.90 -77.22
C ALA A 323 -6.01 48.40 -78.30
N SER A 324 -4.75 48.78 -78.14
CA SER A 324 -3.64 48.38 -78.99
C SER A 324 -3.32 46.88 -78.88
N GLN A 325 -2.66 46.34 -79.90
CA GLN A 325 -2.26 44.92 -79.88
C GLN A 325 -1.18 44.64 -78.82
N GLU A 326 -0.34 45.63 -78.52
CA GLU A 326 0.58 45.61 -77.38
C GLU A 326 -0.18 45.58 -76.05
N GLU A 327 -1.23 46.39 -75.85
CA GLU A 327 -2.05 46.31 -74.63
C GLU A 327 -2.75 44.95 -74.47
N LEU A 328 -3.19 44.32 -75.57
CA LEU A 328 -3.77 42.98 -75.56
C LEU A 328 -2.72 41.87 -75.29
N GLU A 329 -1.50 42.03 -75.80
CA GLU A 329 -0.38 41.12 -75.54
C GLU A 329 0.19 41.30 -74.13
N ASP A 330 0.23 42.52 -73.60
CA ASP A 330 0.58 42.81 -72.21
C ASP A 330 -0.45 42.26 -71.23
N LEU A 331 -1.75 42.34 -71.54
CA LEU A 331 -2.79 41.74 -70.71
C LEU A 331 -2.73 40.21 -70.74
N ARG A 332 -2.38 39.63 -71.89
CA ARG A 332 -2.12 38.18 -72.04
C ARG A 332 -0.85 37.76 -71.30
N ASN A 333 0.17 38.59 -71.24
CA ASN A 333 1.44 38.33 -70.54
C ASN A 333 1.36 38.67 -69.04
N SER A 334 0.47 39.56 -68.61
CA SER A 334 0.25 39.90 -67.19
C SER A 334 -0.57 38.83 -66.46
N LEU A 335 -1.37 38.06 -67.20
CA LEU A 335 -1.89 36.76 -66.79
C LEU A 335 -0.79 35.72 -67.02
N GLY A 336 0.27 35.79 -66.21
CA GLY A 336 1.46 34.95 -66.35
C GLY A 336 1.10 33.48 -66.55
N SER A 337 1.85 32.80 -67.42
CA SER A 337 1.81 31.34 -67.58
C SER A 337 2.20 30.70 -66.25
N GLY A 338 1.22 30.49 -65.38
CA GLY A 338 1.50 29.98 -64.05
C GLY A 338 2.14 28.60 -64.15
N GLU A 339 3.31 28.47 -63.55
CA GLU A 339 3.98 27.18 -63.42
C GLU A 339 3.04 26.21 -62.71
N SER A 340 2.72 25.10 -63.38
CA SER A 340 2.09 23.94 -62.77
C SER A 340 3.11 22.82 -62.67
N THR A 341 3.40 22.35 -61.47
CA THR A 341 4.21 21.14 -61.28
C THR A 341 3.34 19.89 -61.44
N PRO A 342 3.91 18.74 -61.86
CA PRO A 342 3.21 17.47 -61.81
C PRO A 342 2.89 17.09 -60.35
N TRP A 343 1.96 16.16 -60.16
CA TRP A 343 1.69 15.63 -58.82
C TRP A 343 2.89 14.82 -58.30
N GLU A 344 3.33 15.16 -57.09
CA GLU A 344 4.34 14.42 -56.33
C GLU A 344 3.66 13.70 -55.16
N THR A 345 4.19 12.54 -54.76
CA THR A 345 3.67 11.83 -53.57
C THR A 345 4.10 12.57 -52.31
N LEU A 346 3.18 12.79 -51.38
CA LEU A 346 3.47 13.48 -50.13
C LEU A 346 4.11 12.50 -49.12
N PRO A 347 5.34 12.75 -48.65
CA PRO A 347 5.98 11.89 -47.64
C PRO A 347 5.19 11.88 -46.33
N LEU A 348 4.82 10.70 -45.85
CA LEU A 348 4.05 10.55 -44.61
C LEU A 348 4.95 10.36 -43.39
N GLY A 349 4.50 10.85 -42.24
CA GLY A 349 5.17 10.64 -40.96
C GLY A 349 5.00 9.20 -40.45
N ASP A 350 5.84 8.80 -39.49
CA ASP A 350 5.77 7.48 -38.88
C ASP A 350 4.38 7.20 -38.30
N GLY A 351 3.86 6.01 -38.57
CA GLY A 351 2.53 5.58 -38.11
C GLY A 351 1.34 6.07 -38.93
N TRP A 352 1.59 6.77 -40.05
CA TRP A 352 0.59 7.17 -41.05
C TRP A 352 0.75 6.37 -42.35
N ALA A 353 -0.37 5.96 -42.94
CA ALA A 353 -0.39 5.21 -44.19
C ALA A 353 -1.42 5.79 -45.17
N PRO A 354 -1.19 5.70 -46.50
CA PRO A 354 -2.18 6.12 -47.49
C PRO A 354 -3.38 5.16 -47.50
N ILE A 355 -4.56 5.69 -47.81
CA ILE A 355 -5.72 4.86 -48.14
C ILE A 355 -5.66 4.47 -49.63
N ASN A 356 -6.00 3.22 -49.94
CA ASN A 356 -5.98 2.69 -51.30
C ASN A 356 -6.84 3.54 -52.25
N GLY A 357 -6.24 4.02 -53.35
CA GLY A 357 -6.89 4.90 -54.32
C GLY A 357 -6.90 6.40 -53.96
N GLN A 358 -6.40 6.78 -52.77
CA GLN A 358 -6.35 8.17 -52.30
C GLN A 358 -4.97 8.53 -51.71
N THR A 359 -3.90 8.11 -52.38
CA THR A 359 -2.52 8.43 -51.96
C THR A 359 -2.32 9.94 -51.87
N PRO A 360 -1.92 10.46 -50.70
CA PRO A 360 -1.62 11.87 -50.50
C PRO A 360 -0.56 12.37 -51.49
N ARG A 361 -0.86 13.48 -52.13
CA ARG A 361 -0.06 14.08 -53.18
C ARG A 361 -0.08 15.60 -53.10
N ILE A 362 0.97 16.23 -53.61
CA ILE A 362 1.19 17.67 -53.57
C ILE A 362 1.63 18.18 -54.94
N ARG A 363 1.24 19.41 -55.30
CA ARG A 363 1.74 20.13 -56.48
C ARG A 363 1.59 21.64 -56.30
N LYS A 364 2.23 22.42 -57.19
CA LYS A 364 2.04 23.87 -57.32
C LYS A 364 1.28 24.14 -58.61
N VAL A 365 0.28 25.02 -58.56
CA VAL A 365 -0.50 25.48 -59.71
C VAL A 365 -0.62 26.99 -59.63
N ASN A 366 -0.02 27.71 -60.57
CA ASN A 366 -0.11 29.16 -60.66
C ASN A 366 0.29 29.86 -59.35
N GLY A 367 1.36 29.38 -58.70
CA GLY A 367 1.85 29.95 -57.44
C GLY A 367 1.14 29.44 -56.18
N LEU A 368 0.01 28.73 -56.29
CA LEU A 368 -0.67 28.10 -55.16
C LEU A 368 -0.22 26.64 -55.01
N VAL A 369 -0.07 26.19 -53.77
CA VAL A 369 0.18 24.78 -53.46
C VAL A 369 -1.14 24.07 -53.21
N CYS A 370 -1.31 22.92 -53.83
CA CYS A 370 -2.47 22.06 -53.69
C CYS A 370 -2.03 20.72 -53.08
N ILE A 371 -2.73 20.29 -52.03
CA ILE A 371 -2.60 18.97 -51.42
C ILE A 371 -3.92 18.24 -51.61
N ASP A 372 -3.85 16.96 -51.98
CA ASP A 372 -4.99 16.08 -52.19
C ASP A 372 -4.69 14.65 -51.72
N GLY A 373 -5.67 13.95 -51.17
CA GLY A 373 -5.57 12.56 -50.72
C GLY A 373 -6.03 12.36 -49.28
N VAL A 374 -5.89 11.12 -48.79
CA VAL A 374 -6.36 10.71 -47.46
C VAL A 374 -5.32 9.82 -46.79
N VAL A 375 -5.03 10.14 -45.53
CA VAL A 375 -4.17 9.32 -44.66
C VAL A 375 -4.99 8.59 -43.62
N MET A 376 -4.48 7.44 -43.18
CA MET A 376 -5.02 6.68 -42.06
C MET A 376 -3.92 6.43 -41.02
N GLN A 377 -4.25 6.52 -39.73
CA GLN A 377 -3.31 6.16 -38.68
C GLN A 377 -3.18 4.63 -38.61
N ALA A 378 -2.02 4.11 -39.00
CA ALA A 378 -1.71 2.69 -39.07
C ALA A 378 -1.11 2.13 -37.76
N GLY A 379 -0.61 3.00 -36.87
CA GLY A 379 -0.15 2.64 -35.52
C GLY A 379 1.01 3.49 -35.01
N GLY A 380 0.95 3.93 -33.76
CA GLY A 380 2.04 4.63 -33.07
C GLY A 380 2.42 6.03 -33.60
N GLY A 381 1.67 6.58 -34.57
CA GLY A 381 1.97 7.87 -35.19
C GLY A 381 1.51 9.05 -34.34
N VAL A 382 2.33 10.09 -34.27
CA VAL A 382 2.03 11.33 -33.54
C VAL A 382 1.30 12.30 -34.47
N VAL A 383 0.21 12.89 -33.97
CA VAL A 383 -0.68 13.80 -34.73
C VAL A 383 0.00 15.13 -35.06
N ALA A 384 1.00 15.49 -34.26
CA ALA A 384 1.93 16.59 -34.52
C ALA A 384 2.85 16.35 -35.74
N TYR A 385 2.78 15.19 -36.39
CA TYR A 385 3.59 14.87 -37.57
C TYR A 385 2.90 13.88 -38.51
N VAL A 386 1.97 14.40 -39.33
CA VAL A 386 1.20 13.59 -40.29
C VAL A 386 1.95 13.37 -41.59
N ALA A 387 2.60 14.41 -42.10
CA ALA A 387 3.37 14.37 -43.33
C ALA A 387 4.49 15.41 -43.33
N THR A 388 5.46 15.26 -44.23
CA THR A 388 6.50 16.27 -44.47
C THR A 388 6.22 16.98 -45.78
N ILE A 389 6.13 18.31 -45.74
CA ILE A 389 5.99 19.15 -46.91
C ILE A 389 7.37 19.34 -47.54
N PRO A 390 7.57 19.01 -48.84
CA PRO A 390 8.85 19.22 -49.48
C PRO A 390 9.21 20.72 -49.52
N PRO A 391 10.51 21.09 -49.45
CA PRO A 391 10.94 22.49 -49.33
C PRO A 391 10.39 23.45 -50.40
N ALA A 392 10.15 22.97 -51.62
CA ALA A 392 9.60 23.77 -52.72
C ALA A 392 8.15 24.24 -52.49
N TYR A 393 7.46 23.66 -51.50
CA TYR A 393 6.05 23.89 -51.20
C TYR A 393 5.82 24.55 -49.82
N LEU A 394 6.89 24.83 -49.06
CA LEU A 394 6.77 25.43 -47.73
C LEU A 394 6.31 26.90 -47.79
N PRO A 395 5.54 27.37 -46.78
CA PRO A 395 5.32 28.81 -46.59
C PRO A 395 6.64 29.53 -46.30
N SER A 396 6.70 30.84 -46.51
CA SER A 396 7.95 31.61 -46.38
C SER A 396 8.40 31.79 -44.93
N SER A 397 7.46 31.73 -43.98
CA SER A 397 7.74 31.86 -42.55
C SER A 397 6.60 31.34 -41.68
N GLY A 398 6.94 30.92 -40.46
CA GLY A 398 5.98 30.58 -39.40
C GLY A 398 5.12 29.36 -39.68
N GLU A 399 4.01 29.27 -38.94
CA GLU A 399 3.00 28.23 -39.11
C GLU A 399 1.78 28.81 -39.84
N GLN A 400 1.25 28.06 -40.81
CA GLN A 400 0.09 28.45 -41.60
C GLN A 400 -1.02 27.40 -41.48
N VAL A 401 -2.19 27.82 -41.01
CA VAL A 401 -3.41 27.01 -41.13
C VAL A 401 -3.84 27.03 -42.60
N ILE A 402 -3.82 25.86 -43.24
CA ILE A 402 -4.08 25.72 -44.68
C ILE A 402 -5.45 25.11 -45.00
N GLY A 403 -6.16 24.64 -43.97
CA GLY A 403 -7.50 24.10 -44.13
C GLY A 403 -8.08 23.59 -42.82
N VAL A 404 -9.35 23.18 -42.87
CA VAL A 404 -10.03 22.47 -41.79
C VAL A 404 -10.53 21.15 -42.37
N THR A 405 -10.42 20.08 -41.61
CA THR A 405 -10.87 18.74 -42.04
C THR A 405 -11.73 18.08 -40.97
N LEU A 406 -12.63 17.22 -41.43
CA LEU A 406 -13.46 16.35 -40.60
C LEU A 406 -12.81 14.97 -40.58
N THR A 407 -12.11 14.65 -39.49
CA THR A 407 -11.50 13.34 -39.29
C THR A 407 -12.53 12.38 -38.74
N ARG A 408 -12.46 11.10 -39.14
CA ARG A 408 -13.45 10.09 -38.74
C ARG A 408 -12.77 8.78 -38.40
N ALA A 409 -13.22 8.12 -37.34
CA ALA A 409 -12.77 6.79 -37.01
C ALA A 409 -13.34 5.78 -38.02
N THR A 410 -12.49 4.92 -38.58
CA THR A 410 -12.92 3.90 -39.55
C THR A 410 -13.76 2.78 -38.92
N PHE A 411 -13.56 2.52 -37.62
CA PHE A 411 -14.29 1.49 -36.86
C PHE A 411 -15.61 1.99 -36.25
N ASP A 412 -15.82 3.30 -36.15
CA ASP A 412 -17.05 3.91 -35.62
C ASP A 412 -17.35 5.21 -36.37
N SER A 413 -18.37 5.16 -37.22
CA SER A 413 -18.80 6.28 -38.05
C SER A 413 -19.43 7.43 -37.28
N SER A 414 -19.76 7.24 -36.01
CA SER A 414 -20.31 8.27 -35.12
C SER A 414 -19.22 9.14 -34.47
N LEU A 415 -17.96 8.70 -34.52
CA LEU A 415 -16.82 9.46 -34.02
C LEU A 415 -16.21 10.31 -35.14
N SER A 416 -16.51 11.61 -35.12
CA SER A 416 -15.92 12.62 -36.02
C SER A 416 -15.35 13.81 -35.26
N LYS A 417 -14.26 14.40 -35.77
CA LYS A 417 -13.65 15.59 -35.17
C LYS A 417 -13.28 16.64 -36.22
N ASN A 418 -13.42 17.90 -35.84
CA ASN A 418 -12.95 19.04 -36.64
C ASN A 418 -11.51 19.36 -36.28
N MET A 419 -10.66 19.43 -37.30
CA MET A 419 -9.21 19.58 -37.17
C MET A 419 -8.72 20.70 -38.05
N ASN A 420 -7.84 21.56 -37.54
CA ASN A 420 -7.06 22.45 -38.40
C ASN A 420 -5.92 21.65 -39.03
N ILE A 421 -5.70 21.85 -40.33
CA ILE A 421 -4.49 21.36 -41.01
C ILE A 421 -3.50 22.51 -41.00
N VAL A 422 -2.34 22.29 -40.38
CA VAL A 422 -1.30 23.30 -40.19
C VAL A 422 -0.01 22.83 -40.83
N ILE A 423 0.71 23.75 -41.46
CA ILE A 423 2.07 23.54 -41.97
C ILE A 423 3.02 24.46 -41.21
N SER A 424 4.16 23.94 -40.78
CA SER A 424 5.25 24.72 -40.20
C SER A 424 6.38 24.91 -41.22
N ALA A 425 6.72 26.17 -41.52
CA ALA A 425 7.86 26.51 -42.37
C ALA A 425 9.21 26.07 -41.75
N GLU A 426 9.29 26.07 -40.42
CA GLU A 426 10.54 25.78 -39.69
C GLU A 426 10.86 24.29 -39.64
N SER A 427 9.86 23.45 -39.40
CA SER A 427 10.03 21.99 -39.32
C SER A 427 9.76 21.28 -40.63
N GLY A 428 9.02 21.91 -41.54
CA GLY A 428 8.49 21.28 -42.75
C GLY A 428 7.33 20.32 -42.49
N ASN A 429 6.82 20.27 -41.26
CA ASN A 429 5.80 19.32 -40.86
C ASN A 429 4.40 19.81 -41.25
N LEU A 430 3.61 18.92 -41.82
CA LEU A 430 2.16 19.01 -41.84
C LEU A 430 1.61 18.25 -40.65
N PHE A 431 0.86 18.95 -39.81
CA PHE A 431 0.27 18.41 -38.60
C PHE A 431 -1.17 18.86 -38.43
N LEU A 432 -1.88 18.17 -37.53
CA LEU A 432 -3.23 18.57 -37.17
C LEU A 432 -3.22 19.25 -35.81
N ASP A 433 -3.88 20.40 -35.75
CA ASP A 433 -4.05 21.16 -34.51
C ASP A 433 -5.50 21.10 -34.03
N GLU A 434 -5.68 20.72 -32.76
CA GLU A 434 -6.99 20.59 -32.09
C GLU A 434 -7.22 21.77 -31.14
N PRO A 435 -8.42 22.38 -31.11
CA PRO A 435 -8.78 23.29 -30.02
C PRO A 435 -9.00 22.57 -28.66
N THR A 436 -8.99 21.22 -28.62
CA THR A 436 -9.16 20.40 -27.40
C THR A 436 -8.26 19.18 -27.48
N SER A 437 -7.36 18.97 -26.51
CA SER A 437 -6.36 17.88 -26.52
C SER A 437 -6.98 16.49 -26.63
N THR A 438 -6.67 15.75 -27.69
CA THR A 438 -7.10 14.35 -27.81
C THR A 438 -6.02 13.40 -28.30
N GLU A 439 -6.12 12.17 -27.82
CA GLU A 439 -5.33 11.02 -28.27
C GLU A 439 -6.00 10.38 -29.50
N PHE A 440 -5.24 10.17 -30.57
CA PHE A 440 -5.69 9.43 -31.75
C PHE A 440 -5.23 7.97 -31.66
N GLY A 441 -6.13 7.04 -31.98
CA GLY A 441 -5.87 5.60 -32.00
C GLY A 441 -5.81 5.02 -33.43
N ILE A 442 -5.46 3.74 -33.56
CA ILE A 442 -5.39 3.09 -34.89
C ILE A 442 -6.74 3.21 -35.62
N GLY A 443 -6.69 3.57 -36.91
CA GLY A 443 -7.85 3.59 -37.80
C GLY A 443 -8.57 4.93 -37.96
N TRP A 444 -8.00 6.06 -37.53
CA TRP A 444 -8.55 7.37 -37.92
C TRP A 444 -8.18 7.71 -39.35
N ALA A 445 -9.17 8.09 -40.17
CA ALA A 445 -8.98 8.56 -41.55
C ALA A 445 -9.10 10.08 -41.61
N ILE A 446 -8.16 10.72 -42.30
CA ILE A 446 -8.01 12.18 -42.36
C ILE A 446 -7.88 12.60 -43.83
N PRO A 447 -8.90 13.29 -44.37
CA PRO A 447 -8.79 13.94 -45.66
C PRO A 447 -7.80 15.11 -45.60
N LEU A 448 -6.81 15.09 -46.49
CA LEU A 448 -5.81 16.14 -46.69
C LEU A 448 -6.11 16.85 -48.01
N THR A 449 -7.15 17.67 -48.01
CA THR A 449 -7.50 18.50 -49.18
C THR A 449 -7.34 19.97 -48.80
N ALA A 450 -6.34 20.63 -49.37
CA ALA A 450 -6.04 22.03 -49.08
C ALA A 450 -5.44 22.74 -50.28
N THR A 451 -5.70 24.05 -50.38
CA THR A 451 -5.01 24.92 -51.32
C THR A 451 -4.56 26.17 -50.57
N TYR A 452 -3.26 26.45 -50.60
CA TYR A 452 -2.68 27.59 -49.90
C TYR A 452 -1.67 28.31 -50.77
N ALA A 453 -1.51 29.60 -50.52
CA ALA A 453 -0.38 30.34 -51.07
C ALA A 453 0.81 30.11 -50.13
N PRO A 454 1.97 29.63 -50.62
CA PRO A 454 3.21 29.62 -49.88
C PRO A 454 3.67 31.08 -49.80
N ARG A 455 3.06 31.85 -48.89
CA ARG A 455 3.38 33.25 -48.68
C ARG A 455 4.49 33.40 -47.68
#